data_AF-A0A674JMR9-F1
#
_entry.id   AF-A0A674JMR9-F1
#
_cell.length_a   1.000
_cell.length_b   1.000
_cell.length_c   1.000
_cell.angle_alpha   90.00
_cell.angle_beta   90.00
_cell.angle_gamma   90.00
#
_symmetry.space_group_name_H-M   'P 1'
#
loop_
_entity.id
_entity.type
_entity.pdbx_description
1 polymer ?
#
loop_
_entity_poly.entity_id
_entity_poly.type
_entity_poly.pdbx_seq_one_letter_code
_entity_poly.pdbx_strand_id
1 'polypeptide(L)' 'TPRDLTGSAASSFEFRTLDPEGVIFFGDMGDHSDWFVLGLRRGKAEMQISSVMTNISVRGGQRLDDGQWHRPGG' A
#
# COMPACT_ATOMS: atom_id res chain seq x y z
N THR A 1 16.16 24.96 20.62
CA THR A 1 14.81 24.76 20.05
C THR A 1 14.69 23.32 19.60
N PRO A 2 13.76 22.52 20.14
CA PRO A 2 13.50 21.19 19.58
C PRO A 2 13.04 21.37 18.13
N ARG A 3 13.63 20.62 17.20
CA ARG A 3 13.12 20.57 15.82
C ARG A 3 11.73 19.94 15.87
N ASP A 4 10.73 20.63 15.34
CA ASP A 4 9.47 20.00 14.98
C ASP A 4 9.79 18.86 13.98
N LEU A 5 9.62 17.61 14.42
CA LEU A 5 9.74 16.42 13.57
C LEU A 5 8.38 16.06 12.96
N THR A 6 7.62 17.04 12.49
CA THR A 6 6.37 16.80 11.75
C THR A 6 6.68 16.53 10.27
N GLY A 7 7.49 15.50 10.01
CA GLY A 7 7.64 14.98 8.66
C GLY A 7 6.32 14.32 8.24
N SER A 8 5.78 14.71 7.08
CA SER A 8 4.65 14.00 6.47
C SER A 8 5.14 12.70 5.83
N ALA A 9 4.51 11.57 6.19
CA ALA A 9 4.72 10.28 5.54
C ALA A 9 3.65 9.97 4.47
N ALA A 10 2.90 10.98 4.03
CA ALA A 10 1.85 10.78 3.04
C ALA A 10 2.43 10.46 1.65
N SER A 11 1.98 9.36 1.04
CA SER A 11 2.27 9.00 -0.34
C SER A 11 0.99 8.98 -1.16
N SER A 12 1.04 9.49 -2.39
CA SER A 12 -0.09 9.48 -3.32
C SER A 12 0.37 9.16 -4.74
N PHE A 13 -0.33 8.26 -5.40
CA PHE A 13 -0.07 7.87 -6.78
C PHE A 13 -1.36 7.40 -7.44
N GLU A 14 -1.32 7.31 -8.77
CA GLU A 14 -2.35 6.67 -9.58
C GLU A 14 -1.73 5.48 -10.31
N PHE A 15 -2.50 4.43 -10.55
CA PHE A 15 -2.05 3.28 -11.32
C PHE A 15 -3.15 2.76 -12.25
N ARG A 16 -2.74 2.03 -13.28
CA ARG A 16 -3.61 1.33 -14.22
C ARG A 16 -3.02 -0.04 -14.51
N THR A 17 -3.84 -1.09 -14.44
CA THR A 17 -3.44 -2.45 -14.80
C THR A 17 -4.63 -3.25 -15.33
N LEU A 18 -4.32 -4.34 -16.04
CA LEU A 18 -5.26 -5.42 -16.35
C LEU A 18 -4.95 -6.69 -15.53
N ASP A 19 -3.82 -6.69 -14.79
CA ASP A 19 -3.40 -7.82 -14.00
C ASP A 19 -4.17 -7.86 -12.65
N PRO A 20 -4.81 -8.99 -12.30
CA PRO A 20 -5.60 -9.11 -11.09
C PRO A 20 -4.75 -9.28 -9.83
N GLU A 21 -3.45 -9.53 -9.95
CA GLU A 21 -2.52 -9.78 -8.83
C GLU A 21 -1.16 -9.12 -9.10
N GLY A 22 -0.58 -8.51 -8.07
CA GLY A 22 0.73 -7.87 -8.16
C GLY A 22 1.02 -6.87 -7.04
N VAL A 23 2.29 -6.51 -6.88
CA VAL A 23 2.73 -5.47 -5.93
C VAL A 23 2.71 -4.12 -6.63
N ILE A 24 2.10 -3.13 -6.00
CA ILE A 24 2.07 -1.74 -6.48
C ILE A 24 3.12 -0.92 -5.76
N PHE A 25 3.20 -1.04 -4.43
CA PHE A 25 4.11 -0.28 -3.59
C PHE A 25 4.55 -1.11 -2.40
N PHE A 26 5.84 -1.03 -2.08
CA PHE A 26 6.46 -1.75 -0.98
C PHE A 26 7.38 -0.80 -0.22
N GLY A 27 7.37 -0.91 1.10
CA GLY A 27 8.31 -0.19 1.95
C GLY A 27 8.77 -1.06 3.11
N ASP A 28 10.03 -0.88 3.47
CA ASP A 28 10.74 -1.60 4.51
C ASP A 28 11.51 -0.58 5.36
N MET A 29 11.49 -0.77 6.67
CA MET A 29 12.18 0.10 7.63
C MET A 29 13.55 -0.43 8.07
N GLY A 30 14.11 -1.43 7.36
CA GLY A 30 15.55 -1.64 7.22
C GLY A 30 16.08 -2.97 7.77
N ASP A 31 15.39 -3.59 8.73
CA ASP A 31 15.76 -4.91 9.26
C ASP A 31 14.82 -6.03 8.77
N HIS A 32 13.97 -5.73 7.78
CA HIS A 32 12.92 -6.60 7.25
C HIS A 32 11.86 -7.03 8.29
N SER A 33 11.97 -6.57 9.54
CA SER A 33 11.01 -6.91 10.60
C SER A 33 9.75 -6.04 10.51
N ASP A 34 9.91 -4.81 10.01
CA ASP A 34 8.83 -3.87 9.78
C ASP A 34 8.69 -3.53 8.29
N TRP A 35 7.64 -4.03 7.66
CA TRP A 35 7.35 -3.81 6.25
C TRP A 35 5.87 -3.58 6.00
N PHE A 36 5.58 -2.93 4.87
CA PHE A 36 4.24 -2.85 4.35
C PHE A 36 4.23 -3.05 2.84
N VAL A 37 3.14 -3.61 2.35
CA VAL A 37 2.87 -3.80 0.92
C VAL A 37 1.48 -3.31 0.60
N LEU A 38 1.36 -2.62 -0.53
CA LEU A 38 0.11 -2.30 -1.19
C LEU A 38 0.14 -2.98 -2.55
N GLY A 39 -0.87 -3.80 -2.82
CA GLY A 39 -0.97 -4.56 -4.06
C GLY A 39 -2.39 -4.88 -4.45
N LEU A 40 -2.53 -5.67 -5.52
CA LEU A 40 -3.79 -6.29 -5.92
C LEU A 40 -3.81 -7.76 -5.53
N ARG A 41 -4.97 -8.21 -5.04
CA ARG A 41 -5.31 -9.62 -4.92
C ARG A 41 -6.72 -9.85 -5.41
N ARG A 42 -6.87 -10.64 -6.48
CA ARG A 42 -8.16 -10.84 -7.20
C ARG A 42 -8.79 -9.52 -7.67
N GLY A 43 -7.96 -8.64 -8.22
CA GLY A 43 -8.32 -7.34 -8.77
C GLY A 43 -8.62 -6.26 -7.73
N LYS A 44 -8.59 -6.56 -6.43
CA LYS A 44 -8.90 -5.59 -5.36
C LYS A 44 -7.66 -5.12 -4.65
N ALA A 45 -7.66 -3.86 -4.22
CA ALA A 45 -6.61 -3.30 -3.39
C ALA A 45 -6.50 -4.06 -2.06
N GLU A 46 -5.27 -4.39 -1.71
CA GLU A 46 -4.91 -5.02 -0.46
C GLU A 46 -3.67 -4.35 0.13
N MET A 47 -3.79 -3.98 1.41
CA MET A 47 -2.68 -3.50 2.22
C MET A 47 -2.34 -4.56 3.25
N GLN A 48 -1.07 -4.94 3.32
CA GLN A 48 -0.54 -5.75 4.41
C GLN A 48 0.56 -4.98 5.12
N ILE A 49 0.56 -5.05 6.45
CA ILE A 49 1.55 -4.45 7.33
C ILE A 49 2.03 -5.56 8.25
N SER A 50 3.33 -5.71 8.37
CA SER A 50 3.95 -6.63 9.32
C SER A 50 4.99 -5.87 10.12
N SER A 51 5.01 -6.16 11.41
CA SER A 51 5.95 -5.64 12.38
C SER A 51 6.14 -6.65 13.48
N VAL A 52 7.14 -6.45 14.32
CA VAL A 52 7.35 -7.26 15.53
C VAL A 52 6.10 -7.30 16.43
N MET A 53 5.28 -6.24 16.41
CA MET A 53 4.11 -6.11 17.28
C MET A 53 2.79 -6.55 16.63
N THR A 54 2.65 -6.45 15.30
CA THR A 54 1.37 -6.67 14.62
C THR A 54 1.52 -7.12 13.17
N ASN A 55 0.56 -7.93 12.74
CA ASN A 55 0.33 -8.30 11.36
C ASN A 55 -1.12 -7.95 10.98
N ILE A 56 -1.29 -7.02 10.04
CA ILE A 56 -2.59 -6.53 9.59
C ILE A 56 -2.69 -6.75 8.09
N SER A 57 -3.84 -7.25 7.63
CA SER A 57 -4.18 -7.33 6.21
C SER A 57 -5.58 -6.75 6.01
N VAL A 58 -5.67 -5.68 5.23
CA VAL A 58 -6.93 -5.04 4.85
C VAL A 58 -7.11 -5.16 3.36
N ARG A 59 -8.24 -5.75 2.94
CA ARG A 59 -8.65 -5.82 1.55
C ARG A 59 -10.02 -5.19 1.41
N GLY A 60 -10.17 -4.29 0.44
CA GLY A 60 -11.43 -3.57 0.29
C GLY A 60 -11.54 -2.90 -1.07
N GLY A 61 -12.70 -2.29 -1.30
CA GLY A 61 -12.99 -1.54 -2.51
C GLY A 61 -13.44 -2.38 -3.70
N GLN A 62 -13.60 -1.67 -4.81
CA GLN A 62 -13.93 -2.21 -6.13
C GLN A 62 -12.72 -2.88 -6.77
N ARG A 63 -12.96 -3.51 -7.94
CA ARG A 63 -11.90 -4.00 -8.80
C ARG A 63 -11.19 -2.83 -9.49
N LEU A 64 -9.87 -2.91 -9.57
CA LEU A 64 -8.98 -1.87 -10.14
C LEU A 64 -8.15 -2.40 -11.32
N ASP A 65 -8.46 -3.62 -11.79
CA ASP A 65 -7.83 -4.33 -12.89
C ASP A 65 -8.62 -4.18 -14.22
N ASP A 66 -9.22 -3.01 -14.43
CA ASP A 66 -10.10 -2.70 -15.57
C ASP A 66 -9.42 -1.88 -16.69
N GLY A 67 -8.12 -1.63 -16.57
CA GLY A 67 -7.38 -0.80 -17.53
C GLY A 67 -7.76 0.68 -17.48
N GLN A 68 -8.35 1.18 -16.40
CA GLN A 68 -8.51 2.60 -16.12
C GLN A 68 -7.50 3.09 -15.07
N TRP A 69 -7.32 4.41 -14.99
CA TRP A 69 -6.52 5.03 -13.94
C TRP A 69 -7.31 5.07 -12.64
N HIS A 70 -6.69 4.62 -11.55
CA HIS A 70 -7.27 4.62 -10.22
C HIS A 70 -6.34 5.26 -9.20
N ARG A 71 -6.92 5.96 -8.24
CA ARG A 71 -6.25 6.40 -7.02
C ARG A 71 -6.72 5.52 -5.84
N PRO A 72 -5.88 4.62 -5.31
CA PRO A 72 -6.28 3.77 -4.20
C PRO A 72 -6.53 4.61 -2.93
N GLY A 73 -7.70 4.42 -2.30
CA GLY A 73 -8.11 5.15 -1.09
C GLY A 73 -8.91 6.44 -1.33
N GLY A 74 -9.26 6.75 -2.59
CA GLY A 74 -10.30 7.72 -2.93
C GLY A 74 -11.72 7.15 -2.83
#